data_AF-A0A1B0FLT3-F1
#
_entry.id   AF-A0A1B0FLT3-F1
#
_cell.length_a   1.000
_cell.length_b   1.000
_cell.length_c   1.000
_cell.angle_alpha   90.00
_cell.angle_beta   90.00
_cell.angle_gamma   90.00
#
_symmetry.space_group_name_H-M   'P 1'
#
loop_
_entity.id
_entity.type
_entity.pdbx_description
1 polymer ?
#
loop_
_entity_poly.entity_id
_entity_poly.type
_entity_poly.pdbx_seq_one_letter_code
_entity_poly.pdbx_strand_id
1 'polypeptide(L)'
;MDMEVCESVHLSTECVLTRVEELVAELQRTKAKITATCETLSSCESELLNLKSFSNMEKQRLMVQLEGANNHEHELESRCRQYERDVQIQRDRLTEVEIGAEKLKEELKGFESRCHRLQGNCERVQNDRLQFLRAVALQINVPEPCETLIKDKLREIMLENKSLQMELHGLREQLSCQHDKLKETQQSTQCRLRSEEARKSELEERLEKCHEEIHMLRKDHLGLSEYLLRLAKALHWTECSSPPELGIDTNIMAESLLERAERLASLHHDYDHLHSHQHHLHRLGDRPCCDHNHHHSHAHPHTKLRREKSCHDLPMKDTPTTLYNLQRKVRVLKEQIQRRDLHLELLKRKLAIIEDGARGKCILQGERDEAVCRTKKANKIIDKLTCQLADVRSQVAEVKAQLAEAVEYKITALERARKIDELTTQLCDLEEEKTRLSAQVNSLKDRLKASSDSAQHRRCRDEALINSLRDDLAHVQAQLSDTNHRLSQLQSFRTSVARTLHLRDLPETDLLHRLQALCAAHQEFTMLSKRYETASPLGDHACTRFDDRLSNNTHYHPPHCTPTPNSTTLHGHRGYH
;
A
#
# COMPACT_ATOMS: atom_id res chain seq x y z
N MET A 1 62.56 -18.05 -121.26
CA MET A 1 62.85 -17.61 -122.62
C MET A 1 64.37 -17.64 -122.73
N ASP A 2 65.07 -18.73 -123.05
CA ASP A 2 64.89 -19.71 -124.13
C ASP A 2 64.22 -19.13 -125.35
N MET A 3 65.06 -18.66 -126.28
CA MET A 3 64.68 -18.19 -127.59
C MET A 3 65.37 -19.12 -128.59
N GLU A 4 64.60 -20.07 -129.10
CA GLU A 4 64.99 -20.97 -130.17
C GLU A 4 65.41 -20.19 -131.42
N VAL A 5 66.49 -20.67 -132.01
CA VAL A 5 67.00 -20.33 -133.33
C VAL A 5 65.93 -20.68 -134.37
N CYS A 6 65.63 -19.78 -135.29
CA CYS A 6 64.94 -20.13 -136.53
C CYS A 6 65.76 -19.65 -137.72
N GLU A 7 66.25 -20.64 -138.47
CA GLU A 7 67.01 -20.48 -139.71
C GLU A 7 66.19 -19.83 -140.82
N SER A 8 66.93 -19.11 -141.67
CA SER A 8 66.59 -18.61 -143.00
C SER A 8 65.58 -19.46 -143.78
N VAL A 9 64.35 -18.96 -143.90
CA VAL A 9 63.38 -19.35 -144.95
C VAL A 9 62.93 -18.06 -145.63
N HIS A 10 62.84 -18.07 -146.97
CA HIS A 10 62.23 -16.99 -147.74
C HIS A 10 60.83 -16.66 -147.18
N LEU A 11 60.75 -15.58 -146.41
CA LEU A 11 59.50 -15.07 -145.86
C LEU A 11 58.67 -14.47 -147.00
N SER A 12 57.71 -15.25 -147.48
CA SER A 12 56.56 -14.69 -148.21
C SER A 12 55.87 -13.65 -147.30
N THR A 13 55.42 -12.54 -147.88
CA THR A 13 54.59 -11.53 -147.19
C THR A 13 53.43 -12.13 -146.39
N GLU A 14 52.94 -13.29 -146.82
CA GLU A 14 51.88 -14.06 -146.16
C GLU A 14 52.32 -14.60 -144.78
N CYS A 15 53.53 -15.15 -144.62
CA CYS A 15 54.03 -15.63 -143.32
C CYS A 15 54.21 -14.48 -142.30
N VAL A 16 54.61 -13.31 -142.77
CA VAL A 16 54.76 -12.12 -141.90
C VAL A 16 53.38 -11.65 -141.44
N LEU A 17 52.39 -11.63 -142.34
CA LEU A 17 51.01 -11.28 -141.99
C LEU A 17 50.41 -12.25 -140.97
N THR A 18 50.58 -13.56 -141.14
CA THR A 18 50.10 -14.55 -140.16
C THR A 18 50.78 -14.37 -138.81
N ARG A 19 52.09 -14.10 -138.77
CA ARG A 19 52.81 -13.85 -137.51
C ARG A 19 52.37 -12.55 -136.84
N VAL A 20 52.05 -11.52 -137.63
CA VAL A 20 51.47 -10.26 -137.13
C VAL A 20 50.06 -10.50 -136.58
N GLU A 21 49.22 -11.31 -137.25
CA GLU A 21 47.89 -11.69 -136.77
C GLU A 21 47.96 -12.49 -135.46
N GLU A 22 48.89 -13.44 -135.35
CA GLU A 22 49.17 -14.18 -134.11
C GLU A 22 49.61 -13.24 -132.98
N LEU A 23 50.52 -12.31 -133.26
CA LEU A 23 50.98 -11.32 -132.29
C LEU A 23 49.86 -10.36 -131.88
N VAL A 24 48.98 -9.95 -132.80
CA VAL A 24 47.81 -9.13 -132.51
C VAL A 24 46.79 -9.91 -131.68
N ALA A 25 46.56 -11.19 -131.97
CA ALA A 25 45.70 -12.06 -131.18
C ALA A 25 46.29 -12.33 -129.77
N GLU A 26 47.60 -12.51 -129.65
CA GLU A 26 48.33 -12.62 -128.38
C GLU A 26 48.25 -11.30 -127.60
N LEU A 27 48.39 -10.16 -128.28
CA LEU A 27 48.22 -8.81 -127.70
C LEU A 27 46.78 -8.60 -127.20
N GLN A 28 45.77 -9.03 -127.95
CA GLN A 28 44.38 -8.96 -127.52
C GLN A 28 44.10 -9.89 -126.34
N ARG A 29 44.63 -11.12 -126.33
CA ARG A 29 44.53 -12.04 -125.19
C ARG A 29 45.23 -11.50 -123.94
N THR A 30 46.41 -10.92 -124.08
CA THR A 30 47.14 -10.32 -122.96
C THR A 30 46.45 -9.06 -122.45
N LYS A 31 45.92 -8.20 -123.34
CA LYS A 31 45.10 -7.05 -122.96
C LYS A 31 43.84 -7.48 -122.21
N ALA A 32 43.12 -8.48 -122.70
CA ALA A 32 41.92 -9.02 -122.02
C ALA A 32 42.27 -9.62 -120.65
N LYS A 33 43.38 -10.34 -120.53
CA LYS A 33 43.89 -10.82 -119.24
C LYS A 33 44.19 -9.66 -118.30
N ILE A 34 44.94 -8.65 -118.75
CA ILE A 34 45.25 -7.46 -117.93
C ILE A 34 43.98 -6.76 -117.45
N THR A 35 43.00 -6.55 -118.33
CA THR A 35 41.71 -5.95 -117.96
C THR A 35 40.98 -6.79 -116.91
N ALA A 36 40.89 -8.11 -117.09
CA ALA A 36 40.30 -9.00 -116.10
C ALA A 36 41.06 -8.96 -114.75
N THR A 37 42.39 -8.93 -114.76
CA THR A 37 43.18 -8.80 -113.53
C THR A 37 42.91 -7.47 -112.83
N CYS A 38 42.82 -6.36 -113.57
CA CYS A 38 42.49 -5.04 -113.02
C CYS A 38 41.08 -5.00 -112.39
N GLU A 39 40.09 -5.63 -113.03
CA GLU A 39 38.74 -5.77 -112.49
C GLU A 39 38.74 -6.59 -111.20
N THR A 40 39.46 -7.72 -111.17
CA THR A 40 39.60 -8.54 -109.94
C THR A 40 40.30 -7.79 -108.81
N LEU A 41 41.36 -7.03 -109.11
CA LEU A 41 42.06 -6.21 -108.12
C LEU A 41 41.16 -5.10 -107.57
N SER A 42 40.39 -4.44 -108.44
CA SER A 42 39.42 -3.41 -108.02
C SER A 42 38.31 -4.00 -107.14
N SER A 43 37.83 -5.21 -107.47
CA SER A 43 36.88 -5.94 -106.63
C SER A 43 37.47 -6.25 -105.26
N CYS A 44 38.69 -6.81 -105.21
CA CYS A 44 39.37 -7.10 -103.94
C CYS A 44 39.64 -5.84 -103.11
N GLU A 45 40.01 -4.72 -103.73
CA GLU A 45 40.21 -3.44 -103.05
C GLU A 45 38.89 -2.94 -102.44
N SER A 46 37.78 -3.02 -103.18
CA SER A 46 36.45 -2.69 -102.67
C SER A 46 36.03 -3.59 -101.50
N GLU A 47 36.30 -4.90 -101.57
CA GLU A 47 36.02 -5.84 -100.50
C GLU A 47 36.84 -5.53 -99.24
N LEU A 48 38.13 -5.21 -99.39
CA LEU A 48 39.01 -4.79 -98.28
C LEU A 48 38.54 -3.50 -97.62
N LEU A 49 38.10 -2.51 -98.41
CA LEU A 49 37.51 -1.27 -97.90
C LEU A 49 36.22 -1.54 -97.11
N ASN A 50 35.35 -2.40 -97.63
CA ASN A 50 34.12 -2.80 -96.95
C ASN A 50 34.43 -3.54 -95.63
N LEU A 51 35.36 -4.50 -95.64
CA LEU A 51 35.78 -5.22 -94.43
C LEU A 51 36.39 -4.29 -93.38
N LYS A 52 37.20 -3.32 -93.81
CA LYS A 52 37.76 -2.29 -92.93
C LYS A 52 36.66 -1.42 -92.31
N SER A 53 35.67 -1.03 -93.10
CA SER A 53 34.49 -0.29 -92.61
C SER A 53 33.71 -1.10 -91.57
N PHE A 54 33.39 -2.37 -91.86
CA PHE A 54 32.71 -3.27 -90.92
C PHE A 54 33.52 -3.48 -89.64
N SER A 55 34.83 -3.72 -89.74
CA SER A 55 35.72 -3.87 -88.58
C SER A 55 35.74 -2.61 -87.71
N ASN A 56 35.79 -1.42 -88.32
CA ASN A 56 35.71 -0.17 -87.58
C ASN A 56 34.35 0.01 -86.88
N MET A 57 33.24 -0.30 -87.55
CA MET A 57 31.91 -0.27 -86.95
C MET A 57 31.81 -1.23 -85.76
N GLU A 58 32.33 -2.46 -85.90
CA GLU A 58 32.32 -3.47 -84.84
C GLU A 58 33.20 -3.05 -83.66
N LYS A 59 34.37 -2.48 -83.92
CA LYS A 59 35.24 -1.91 -82.88
C LYS A 59 34.53 -0.78 -82.13
N GLN A 60 33.85 0.13 -82.84
CA GLN A 60 33.08 1.21 -82.22
C GLN A 60 31.96 0.66 -81.34
N ARG A 61 31.23 -0.36 -81.83
CA ARG A 61 30.16 -1.05 -81.10
C ARG A 61 30.67 -1.69 -79.80
N LEU A 62 31.78 -2.43 -79.87
CA LEU A 62 32.41 -3.07 -78.71
C LEU A 62 32.94 -2.05 -77.71
N MET A 63 33.49 -0.92 -78.17
CA MET A 63 33.98 0.15 -77.30
C MET A 63 32.83 0.78 -76.50
N VAL A 64 31.69 1.07 -77.14
CA VAL A 64 30.49 1.58 -76.44
C VAL A 64 29.94 0.54 -75.45
N GLN A 65 29.96 -0.75 -75.80
CA GLN A 65 29.55 -1.81 -74.87
C GLN A 65 30.48 -1.92 -73.66
N LEU A 66 31.79 -1.77 -73.86
CA LEU A 66 32.78 -1.78 -72.79
C LEU A 66 32.62 -0.57 -71.85
N GLU A 67 32.41 0.62 -72.40
CA GLU A 67 32.09 1.82 -71.60
C GLU A 67 30.80 1.65 -70.80
N GLY A 68 29.76 1.08 -71.42
CA GLY A 68 28.51 0.74 -70.74
C GLY A 68 28.70 -0.25 -69.59
N ALA A 69 29.52 -1.29 -69.79
CA ALA A 69 29.84 -2.28 -68.77
C ALA A 69 30.65 -1.67 -67.61
N ASN A 70 31.67 -0.86 -67.91
CA ASN A 70 32.46 -0.16 -66.89
C ASN A 70 31.61 0.80 -66.04
N ASN A 71 30.69 1.53 -66.67
CA ASN A 71 29.78 2.41 -65.93
C ASN A 71 28.88 1.60 -64.98
N HIS A 72 28.36 0.47 -65.44
CA HIS A 72 27.52 -0.40 -64.60
C HIS A 72 28.31 -1.04 -63.45
N GLU A 73 29.56 -1.45 -63.69
CA GLU A 73 30.49 -1.91 -62.65
C GLU A 73 30.69 -0.83 -61.58
N HIS A 74 30.97 0.42 -61.99
CA HIS A 74 31.18 1.53 -61.07
C HIS A 74 29.93 1.88 -60.24
N GLU A 75 28.74 1.80 -60.85
CA GLU A 75 27.46 1.96 -60.15
C GLU A 75 27.25 0.84 -59.11
N LEU A 76 27.54 -0.41 -59.48
CA LEU A 76 27.43 -1.56 -58.57
C LEU A 76 28.41 -1.47 -57.42
N GLU A 77 29.66 -1.09 -57.66
CA GLU A 77 30.64 -0.85 -56.60
C GLU A 77 30.20 0.24 -55.63
N SER A 78 29.70 1.36 -56.18
CA SER A 78 29.21 2.48 -55.36
C SER A 78 28.03 2.04 -54.47
N ARG A 79 27.12 1.22 -55.02
CA ARG A 79 26.01 0.61 -54.26
C ARG A 79 26.50 -0.38 -53.21
N CYS A 80 27.47 -1.24 -53.52
CA CYS A 80 28.07 -2.14 -52.53
C CYS A 80 28.68 -1.38 -51.35
N ARG A 81 29.49 -0.34 -51.62
CA ARG A 81 30.06 0.52 -50.57
C ARG A 81 28.99 1.23 -49.75
N GLN A 82 27.87 1.60 -50.35
CA GLN A 82 26.72 2.15 -49.63
C GLN A 82 26.10 1.12 -48.70
N TYR A 83 25.81 -0.09 -49.19
CA TYR A 83 25.24 -1.15 -48.36
C TYR A 83 26.16 -1.57 -47.21
N GLU A 84 27.48 -1.59 -47.42
CA GLU A 84 28.45 -1.84 -46.34
C GLU A 84 28.36 -0.79 -45.23
N ARG A 85 28.27 0.49 -45.60
CA ARG A 85 28.08 1.59 -44.63
C ARG A 85 26.74 1.47 -43.89
N ASP A 86 25.66 1.16 -44.61
CA ASP A 86 24.34 1.00 -44.00
C ASP A 86 24.31 -0.17 -43.02
N VAL A 87 24.92 -1.31 -43.38
CA VAL A 87 25.06 -2.47 -42.49
C VAL A 87 25.87 -2.12 -41.24
N GLN A 88 26.94 -1.33 -41.39
CA GLN A 88 27.73 -0.90 -40.23
C GLN A 88 26.90 -0.03 -39.28
N ILE A 89 26.14 0.93 -39.81
CA ILE A 89 25.24 1.78 -39.01
C ILE A 89 24.19 0.92 -38.28
N GLN A 90 23.62 -0.10 -38.94
CA GLN A 90 22.66 -0.99 -38.28
C GLN A 90 23.30 -1.84 -37.19
N ARG A 91 24.56 -2.28 -37.36
CA ARG A 91 25.30 -2.98 -36.30
C ARG A 91 25.51 -2.10 -35.08
N ASP A 92 25.97 -0.87 -35.27
CA ASP A 92 26.21 0.06 -34.17
C ASP A 92 24.92 0.34 -33.40
N ARG A 93 23.81 0.57 -34.11
CA ARG A 93 22.48 0.72 -33.50
C ARG A 93 22.03 -0.51 -32.72
N LEU A 94 22.28 -1.71 -33.25
CA LEU A 94 21.94 -2.95 -32.56
C LEU A 94 22.72 -3.06 -31.24
N THR A 95 24.02 -2.75 -31.26
CA THR A 95 24.86 -2.76 -30.06
C THR A 95 24.38 -1.75 -29.01
N GLU A 96 23.96 -0.55 -29.43
CA GLU A 96 23.36 0.44 -28.51
C GLU A 96 22.05 -0.09 -27.88
N VAL A 97 21.20 -0.73 -28.67
CA VAL A 97 19.95 -1.35 -28.19
C VAL A 97 20.24 -2.49 -27.22
N GLU A 98 21.25 -3.32 -27.49
CA GLU A 98 21.68 -4.41 -26.60
C GLU A 98 22.16 -3.87 -25.24
N ILE A 99 22.97 -2.81 -25.24
CA ILE A 99 23.41 -2.14 -24.02
C ILE A 99 22.21 -1.56 -23.25
N GLY A 100 21.26 -0.94 -23.96
CA GLY A 100 20.02 -0.44 -23.37
C GLY A 100 19.18 -1.55 -22.74
N ALA A 101 19.07 -2.70 -23.42
CA ALA A 101 18.34 -3.87 -22.93
C ALA A 101 18.99 -4.46 -21.66
N GLU A 102 20.32 -4.51 -21.58
CA GLU A 102 21.00 -4.97 -20.36
C GLU A 102 20.78 -4.04 -19.17
N LYS A 103 20.81 -2.71 -19.37
CA LYS A 103 20.46 -1.75 -18.31
C LYS A 103 19.03 -1.96 -17.81
N LEU A 104 18.07 -2.14 -18.71
CA LEU A 104 16.68 -2.43 -18.34
C LEU A 104 16.55 -3.75 -17.58
N LYS A 105 17.32 -4.79 -17.92
CA LYS A 105 17.36 -6.05 -17.16
C LYS A 105 17.90 -5.85 -15.74
N GLU A 106 18.94 -5.03 -15.57
CA GLU A 106 19.47 -4.70 -14.25
C GLU A 106 18.47 -3.92 -13.40
N GLU A 107 17.80 -2.92 -13.99
CA GLU A 107 16.73 -2.18 -13.34
C GLU A 107 15.58 -3.11 -12.92
N LEU A 108 15.15 -4.02 -13.80
CA LEU A 108 14.11 -5.01 -13.51
C LEU A 108 14.49 -5.91 -12.32
N LYS A 109 15.72 -6.43 -12.28
CA LYS A 109 16.23 -7.19 -11.11
C LYS A 109 16.22 -6.36 -9.83
N GLY A 110 16.53 -5.07 -9.93
CA GLY A 110 16.42 -4.12 -8.83
C GLY A 110 14.99 -3.95 -8.33
N PHE A 111 14.02 -3.84 -9.24
CA PHE A 111 12.59 -3.79 -8.93
C PHE A 111 12.09 -5.08 -8.29
N GLU A 112 12.43 -6.24 -8.85
CA GLU A 112 12.08 -7.55 -8.29
C GLU A 112 12.60 -7.70 -6.86
N SER A 113 13.87 -7.33 -6.62
CA SER A 113 14.46 -7.36 -5.28
C SER A 113 13.74 -6.45 -4.29
N ARG A 114 13.27 -5.28 -4.74
CA ARG A 114 12.47 -4.36 -3.92
C ARG A 114 11.09 -4.92 -3.62
N CYS A 115 10.43 -5.55 -4.60
CA CYS A 115 9.13 -6.20 -4.41
C CYS A 115 9.20 -7.34 -3.38
N HIS A 116 10.23 -8.20 -3.46
CA HIS A 116 10.45 -9.26 -2.48
C HIS A 116 10.62 -8.71 -1.06
N ARG A 117 11.38 -7.61 -0.88
CA ARG A 117 11.52 -6.97 0.44
C ARG A 117 10.19 -6.40 0.96
N LEU A 118 9.42 -5.74 0.10
CA LEU A 118 8.11 -5.18 0.47
C LEU A 118 7.12 -6.28 0.84
N GLN A 119 7.12 -7.39 0.10
CA GLN A 119 6.31 -8.56 0.42
C GLN A 119 6.67 -9.13 1.79
N GLY A 120 7.97 -9.37 2.06
CA GLY A 120 8.41 -9.87 3.37
C GLY A 120 8.08 -8.91 4.52
N ASN A 121 8.09 -7.60 4.30
CA ASN A 121 7.65 -6.62 5.30
C ASN A 121 6.13 -6.70 5.53
N CYS A 122 5.33 -6.84 4.48
CA CYS A 122 3.88 -6.98 4.57
C CYS A 122 3.50 -8.24 5.36
N GLU A 123 4.14 -9.38 5.06
CA GLU A 123 3.94 -10.64 5.78
C GLU A 123 4.30 -10.52 7.27
N ARG A 124 5.39 -9.81 7.59
CA ARG A 124 5.80 -9.56 8.98
C ARG A 124 4.76 -8.72 9.74
N VAL A 125 4.31 -7.60 9.14
CA VAL A 125 3.28 -6.73 9.74
C VAL A 125 1.94 -7.47 9.91
N GLN A 126 1.56 -8.31 8.95
CA GLN A 126 0.36 -9.14 9.07
C GLN A 126 0.47 -10.15 10.22
N ASN A 127 1.64 -10.77 10.39
CA ASN A 127 1.90 -11.67 11.51
C ASN A 127 1.86 -10.94 12.86
N ASP A 128 2.49 -9.76 12.97
CA ASP A 128 2.48 -8.96 14.19
C ASP A 128 1.05 -8.51 14.55
N ARG A 129 0.26 -8.08 13.56
CA ARG A 129 -1.17 -7.76 13.74
C ARG A 129 -1.96 -8.97 14.23
N LEU A 130 -1.73 -10.16 13.65
CA LEU A 130 -2.43 -11.37 14.06
C LEU A 130 -2.04 -11.79 15.49
N GLN A 131 -0.77 -11.67 15.87
CA GLN A 131 -0.31 -11.91 17.24
C GLN A 131 -0.94 -10.92 18.24
N PHE A 132 -1.02 -9.64 17.88
CA PHE A 132 -1.71 -8.63 18.69
C PHE A 132 -3.19 -8.98 18.87
N LEU A 133 -3.90 -9.32 17.80
CA LEU A 133 -5.31 -9.72 17.88
C LEU A 133 -5.49 -10.99 18.73
N ARG A 134 -4.57 -11.96 18.66
CA ARG A 134 -4.57 -13.15 19.53
C ARG A 134 -4.40 -12.79 21.00
N ALA A 135 -3.45 -11.89 21.32
CA ALA A 135 -3.23 -11.45 22.69
C ALA A 135 -4.46 -10.75 23.26
N VAL A 136 -5.09 -9.85 22.48
CA VAL A 136 -6.33 -9.17 22.89
C VAL A 136 -7.47 -10.17 23.04
N ALA A 137 -7.71 -11.03 22.06
CA ALA A 137 -8.77 -12.04 22.09
C ALA A 137 -8.67 -12.93 23.34
N LEU A 138 -7.46 -13.35 23.72
CA LEU A 138 -7.22 -14.12 24.94
C LEU A 138 -7.62 -13.34 26.21
N GLN A 139 -7.29 -12.05 26.28
CA GLN A 139 -7.61 -11.22 27.45
C GLN A 139 -9.12 -10.99 27.63
N ILE A 140 -9.88 -10.89 26.54
CA ILE A 140 -11.34 -10.70 26.58
C ILE A 140 -12.12 -11.99 26.34
N ASN A 141 -11.42 -13.13 26.36
CA ASN A 141 -11.97 -14.47 26.25
C ASN A 141 -12.81 -14.72 24.97
N VAL A 142 -12.31 -14.20 23.84
CA VAL A 142 -12.86 -14.44 22.50
C VAL A 142 -12.08 -15.61 21.85
N PRO A 143 -12.76 -16.64 21.32
CA PRO A 143 -12.11 -17.87 20.84
C PRO A 143 -11.28 -17.66 19.57
N GLU A 144 -11.62 -16.67 18.76
CA GLU A 144 -10.95 -16.39 17.49
C GLU A 144 -10.37 -14.97 17.48
N PRO A 145 -9.12 -14.76 17.02
CA PRO A 145 -8.46 -13.46 16.97
C PRO A 145 -8.99 -12.59 15.80
N CYS A 146 -10.30 -12.48 15.72
CA CYS A 146 -11.00 -11.71 14.71
C CYS A 146 -11.33 -10.33 15.27
N GLU A 147 -10.95 -9.28 14.54
CA GLU A 147 -11.09 -7.90 14.97
C GLU A 147 -12.56 -7.50 15.23
N THR A 148 -13.50 -8.03 14.43
CA THR A 148 -14.93 -7.75 14.60
C THR A 148 -15.46 -8.37 15.90
N LEU A 149 -15.15 -9.64 16.16
CA LEU A 149 -15.54 -10.34 17.39
C LEU A 149 -14.95 -9.68 18.64
N ILE A 150 -13.68 -9.27 18.56
CA ILE A 150 -13.01 -8.52 19.63
C ILE A 150 -13.75 -7.20 19.92
N LYS A 151 -14.09 -6.44 18.87
CA LYS A 151 -14.84 -5.18 18.98
C LYS A 151 -16.24 -5.40 19.56
N ASP A 152 -16.92 -6.45 19.15
CA ASP A 152 -18.26 -6.80 19.65
C ASP A 152 -18.21 -7.14 21.15
N LYS A 153 -17.26 -7.99 21.56
CA LYS A 153 -17.10 -8.37 22.97
C LYS A 153 -16.67 -7.19 23.84
N LEU A 154 -15.81 -6.31 23.34
CA LEU A 154 -15.46 -5.06 24.04
C LEU A 154 -16.69 -4.16 24.23
N ARG A 155 -17.54 -4.02 23.20
CA ARG A 155 -18.79 -3.24 23.32
C ARG A 155 -19.73 -3.83 24.37
N GLU A 156 -19.88 -5.15 24.41
CA GLU A 156 -20.66 -5.86 25.43
C GLU A 156 -20.13 -5.56 26.84
N ILE A 157 -18.84 -5.77 27.08
CA ILE A 157 -18.18 -5.50 28.38
C ILE A 157 -18.32 -4.02 28.78
N MET A 158 -18.22 -3.10 27.83
CA MET A 158 -18.40 -1.67 28.10
C MET A 158 -19.85 -1.33 28.49
N LEU A 159 -20.84 -1.95 27.85
CA LEU A 159 -22.26 -1.76 28.18
C LEU A 159 -22.59 -2.33 29.56
N GLU A 160 -22.09 -3.52 29.88
CA GLU A 160 -22.22 -4.12 31.21
C GLU A 160 -21.59 -3.23 32.29
N ASN A 161 -20.36 -2.75 32.08
CA ASN A 161 -19.70 -1.83 33.00
C ASN A 161 -20.50 -0.54 33.21
N LYS A 162 -21.10 0.01 32.14
CA LYS A 162 -21.96 1.18 32.25
C LYS A 162 -23.20 0.88 33.09
N SER A 163 -23.82 -0.28 32.92
CA SER A 163 -24.96 -0.72 33.75
C SER A 163 -24.57 -0.85 35.22
N LEU A 164 -23.44 -1.52 35.51
CA LEU A 164 -22.92 -1.68 36.87
C LEU A 164 -22.57 -0.34 37.52
N GLN A 165 -22.03 0.62 36.75
CA GLN A 165 -21.78 1.98 37.25
C GLN A 165 -23.07 2.71 37.63
N MET A 166 -24.12 2.57 36.84
CA MET A 166 -25.44 3.13 37.16
C MET A 166 -26.03 2.50 38.43
N GLU A 167 -25.91 1.18 38.58
CA GLU A 167 -26.36 0.47 39.78
C GLU A 167 -25.58 0.91 41.03
N LEU A 168 -24.24 1.00 40.94
CA LEU A 168 -23.40 1.52 42.01
C LEU A 168 -23.76 2.95 42.38
N HIS A 169 -24.09 3.80 41.41
CA HIS A 169 -24.54 5.16 41.67
C HIS A 169 -25.86 5.16 42.46
N GLY A 170 -26.83 4.35 42.03
CA GLY A 170 -28.11 4.20 42.74
C GLY A 170 -27.93 3.68 44.18
N LEU A 171 -27.05 2.70 44.39
CA LEU A 171 -26.73 2.20 45.74
C LEU A 171 -26.08 3.28 46.63
N ARG A 172 -25.22 4.13 46.06
CA ARG A 172 -24.61 5.26 46.78
C ARG A 172 -25.67 6.30 47.18
N GLU A 173 -26.61 6.61 46.30
CA GLU A 173 -27.73 7.51 46.61
C GLU A 173 -28.63 6.94 47.71
N GLN A 174 -28.95 5.64 47.63
CA GLN A 174 -29.71 4.96 48.69
C GLN A 174 -28.98 5.01 50.03
N LEU A 175 -27.67 4.73 50.04
CA LEU A 175 -26.85 4.82 51.24
C LEU A 175 -26.83 6.25 51.82
N SER A 176 -26.71 7.27 50.96
CA SER A 176 -26.80 8.67 51.36
C SER A 176 -28.15 8.99 52.00
N CYS A 177 -29.25 8.57 51.38
CA CYS A 177 -30.60 8.76 51.91
C CYS A 177 -30.78 8.08 53.28
N GLN A 178 -30.27 6.86 53.45
CA GLN A 178 -30.31 6.17 54.75
C GLN A 178 -29.45 6.89 55.80
N HIS A 179 -28.28 7.41 55.41
CA HIS A 179 -27.44 8.20 56.30
C HIS A 179 -28.15 9.47 56.77
N ASP A 180 -28.82 10.19 55.87
CA ASP A 180 -29.57 11.40 56.21
C ASP A 180 -30.75 11.10 57.14
N LYS A 181 -31.51 10.02 56.88
CA LYS A 181 -32.58 9.54 57.77
C LYS A 181 -32.04 9.19 59.16
N LEU A 182 -30.92 8.48 59.23
CA LEU A 182 -30.28 8.13 60.49
C LEU A 182 -29.86 9.40 61.26
N LYS A 183 -29.27 10.37 60.56
CA LYS A 183 -28.87 11.65 61.15
C LYS A 183 -30.08 12.44 61.68
N GLU A 184 -31.18 12.49 60.94
CA GLU A 184 -32.43 13.15 61.36
C GLU A 184 -33.02 12.46 62.60
N THR A 185 -33.09 11.12 62.61
CA THR A 185 -33.56 10.37 63.79
C THR A 185 -32.65 10.57 65.00
N GLN A 186 -31.34 10.65 64.81
CA GLN A 186 -30.39 10.97 65.87
C GLN A 186 -30.59 12.38 66.42
N GLN A 187 -30.79 13.38 65.56
CA GLN A 187 -31.07 14.75 65.99
C GLN A 187 -32.40 14.84 66.75
N SER A 188 -33.44 14.14 66.28
CA SER A 188 -34.75 14.08 66.93
C SER A 188 -34.66 13.42 68.31
N THR A 189 -33.97 12.29 68.43
CA THR A 189 -33.76 11.62 69.73
C THR A 189 -32.93 12.47 70.69
N GLN A 190 -31.88 13.15 70.21
CA GLN A 190 -31.08 14.09 71.02
C GLN A 190 -31.88 15.32 71.48
N CYS A 191 -32.80 15.82 70.65
CA CYS A 191 -33.72 16.89 71.04
C CYS A 191 -34.67 16.44 72.17
N ARG A 192 -35.28 15.26 72.01
CA ARG A 192 -36.14 14.66 73.04
C ARG A 192 -35.40 14.45 74.35
N LEU A 193 -34.18 13.90 74.30
CA LEU A 193 -33.37 13.66 75.49
C LEU A 193 -33.08 14.96 76.25
N ARG A 194 -32.68 16.03 75.55
CA ARG A 194 -32.49 17.36 76.15
C ARG A 194 -33.76 17.91 76.79
N SER A 195 -34.92 17.69 76.18
CA SER A 195 -36.21 18.11 76.75
C SER A 195 -36.55 17.36 78.03
N GLU A 196 -36.31 16.04 78.06
CA GLU A 196 -36.53 15.22 79.26
C GLU A 196 -35.53 15.56 80.36
N GLU A 197 -34.27 15.83 80.03
CA GLU A 197 -33.26 16.33 80.98
C GLU A 197 -33.67 17.67 81.60
N ALA A 198 -34.16 18.61 80.79
CA ALA A 198 -34.67 19.90 81.29
C ALA A 198 -35.87 19.71 82.23
N ARG A 199 -36.82 18.84 81.87
CA ARG A 199 -37.98 18.50 82.71
C ARG A 199 -37.55 17.83 84.02
N LYS A 200 -36.55 16.94 83.96
CA LYS A 200 -35.97 16.31 85.15
C LYS A 200 -35.37 17.36 86.09
N SER A 201 -34.55 18.28 85.57
CA SER A 201 -33.97 19.36 86.37
C SER A 201 -35.04 20.28 86.99
N GLU A 202 -36.12 20.59 86.26
CA GLU A 202 -37.25 21.35 86.80
C GLU A 202 -37.93 20.61 87.97
N LEU A 203 -38.14 19.29 87.83
CA LEU A 203 -38.71 18.47 88.90
C LEU A 203 -37.78 18.36 90.11
N GLU A 204 -36.47 18.25 89.89
CA GLU A 204 -35.46 18.26 90.96
C GLU A 204 -35.49 19.59 91.73
N GLU A 205 -35.55 20.73 91.03
CA GLU A 205 -35.65 22.06 91.67
C GLU A 205 -36.97 22.21 92.46
N ARG A 206 -38.10 21.75 91.91
CA ARG A 206 -39.38 21.75 92.62
C ARG A 206 -39.36 20.87 93.87
N LEU A 207 -38.72 19.72 93.78
CA LEU A 207 -38.56 18.80 94.91
C LEU A 207 -37.70 19.44 96.00
N GLU A 208 -36.59 20.09 95.64
CA GLU A 208 -35.73 20.82 96.57
C GLU A 208 -36.49 21.94 97.28
N LYS A 209 -37.26 22.75 96.53
CA LYS A 209 -38.16 23.77 97.11
C LYS A 209 -39.16 23.19 98.10
N CYS A 210 -39.82 22.08 97.75
CA CYS A 210 -40.76 21.40 98.67
C CYS A 210 -40.03 20.90 99.93
N HIS A 211 -38.81 20.37 99.79
CA HIS A 211 -38.00 19.96 100.94
C HIS A 211 -37.65 21.14 101.85
N GLU A 212 -37.27 22.29 101.28
CA GLU A 212 -37.00 23.52 102.03
C GLU A 212 -38.26 24.02 102.76
N GLU A 213 -39.42 24.03 102.09
CA GLU A 213 -40.71 24.40 102.69
C GLU A 213 -41.07 23.47 103.86
N ILE A 214 -40.97 22.15 103.68
CA ILE A 214 -41.19 21.17 104.76
C ILE A 214 -40.23 21.42 105.92
N HIS A 215 -38.96 21.70 105.63
CA HIS A 215 -37.97 21.99 106.66
C HIS A 215 -38.29 23.28 107.43
N MET A 216 -38.75 24.33 106.75
CA MET A 216 -39.23 25.57 107.37
C MET A 216 -40.47 25.34 108.24
N LEU A 217 -41.47 24.62 107.74
CA LEU A 217 -42.67 24.26 108.50
C LEU A 217 -42.33 23.46 109.77
N ARG A 218 -41.38 22.52 109.68
CA ARG A 218 -40.87 21.78 110.85
C ARG A 218 -40.20 22.71 111.87
N LYS A 219 -39.42 23.69 111.41
CA LYS A 219 -38.77 24.68 112.28
C LYS A 219 -39.80 25.58 112.96
N ASP A 220 -40.82 26.04 112.24
CA ASP A 220 -41.89 26.88 112.77
C ASP A 220 -42.76 26.09 113.76
N HIS A 221 -43.09 24.84 113.47
CA HIS A 221 -43.78 23.93 114.40
C HIS A 221 -42.98 23.74 115.70
N LEU A 222 -41.66 23.53 115.60
CA LEU A 222 -40.80 23.43 116.77
C LEU A 222 -40.79 24.73 117.57
N GLY A 223 -40.67 25.88 116.90
CA GLY A 223 -40.71 27.20 117.53
C GLY A 223 -42.03 27.48 118.26
N LEU A 224 -43.17 27.14 117.65
CA LEU A 224 -44.48 27.23 118.27
C LEU A 224 -44.59 26.28 119.48
N SER A 225 -44.15 25.03 119.33
CA SER A 225 -44.15 24.03 120.40
C SER A 225 -43.35 24.50 121.63
N GLU A 226 -42.18 25.11 121.42
CA GLU A 226 -41.40 25.72 122.50
C GLU A 226 -42.09 26.93 123.14
N TYR A 227 -42.74 27.78 122.35
CA TYR A 227 -43.47 28.94 122.86
C TYR A 227 -44.66 28.51 123.72
N LEU A 228 -45.47 27.57 123.25
CA LEU A 228 -46.61 27.02 123.99
C LEU A 228 -46.14 26.39 125.31
N LEU A 229 -45.02 25.68 125.31
CA LEU A 229 -44.43 25.15 126.55
C LEU A 229 -44.02 26.27 127.52
N ARG A 230 -43.40 27.35 127.03
CA ARG A 230 -43.05 28.51 127.88
C ARG A 230 -44.29 29.18 128.45
N LEU A 231 -45.34 29.33 127.64
CA LEU A 231 -46.63 29.88 128.06
C LEU A 231 -47.31 29.00 129.12
N ALA A 232 -47.32 27.68 128.92
CA ALA A 232 -47.84 26.71 129.89
C ALA A 232 -47.15 26.85 131.25
N LYS A 233 -45.82 26.99 131.26
CA LYS A 233 -45.05 27.26 132.48
C LYS A 233 -45.44 28.58 133.14
N ALA A 234 -45.60 29.66 132.37
CA ALA A 234 -46.00 30.97 132.90
C ALA A 234 -47.41 30.94 133.53
N LEU A 235 -48.34 30.15 132.95
CA LEU A 235 -49.69 29.94 133.46
C LEU A 235 -49.78 28.87 134.56
N HIS A 236 -48.64 28.43 135.11
CA HIS A 236 -48.52 27.42 136.17
C HIS A 236 -49.20 26.09 135.80
N TRP A 237 -49.26 25.76 134.51
CA TRP A 237 -49.77 24.49 134.05
C TRP A 237 -48.67 23.43 134.10
N THR A 238 -48.67 22.64 135.17
CA THR A 238 -47.63 21.65 135.49
C THR A 238 -47.70 20.36 134.67
N GLU A 239 -48.83 20.05 134.02
CA GLU A 239 -49.00 18.84 133.21
C GLU A 239 -48.28 18.92 131.85
N CYS A 240 -47.85 20.12 131.42
CA CYS A 240 -47.09 20.32 130.20
C CYS A 240 -45.59 20.40 130.51
N SER A 241 -44.91 19.25 130.61
CA SER A 241 -43.50 19.17 131.02
C SER A 241 -42.51 19.19 129.85
N SER A 242 -42.94 18.90 128.62
CA SER A 242 -42.12 18.89 127.40
C SER A 242 -42.86 19.45 126.18
N PRO A 243 -42.16 19.94 125.14
CA PRO A 243 -42.81 20.39 123.91
C PRO A 243 -43.52 19.20 123.22
N PRO A 244 -44.65 19.41 122.52
CA PRO A 244 -45.24 18.39 121.67
C PRO A 244 -44.24 17.85 120.64
N GLU A 245 -44.24 16.53 120.42
CA GLU A 245 -43.40 15.92 119.39
C GLU A 245 -43.82 16.38 117.98
N LEU A 246 -42.87 16.37 117.05
CA LEU A 246 -43.11 16.70 115.64
C LEU A 246 -44.22 15.80 115.07
N GLY A 247 -45.31 16.40 114.59
CA GLY A 247 -46.49 15.70 114.05
C GLY A 247 -47.69 15.65 115.00
N ILE A 248 -47.54 16.11 116.25
CA ILE A 248 -48.66 16.33 117.16
C ILE A 248 -49.27 17.71 116.89
N ASP A 249 -50.60 17.77 116.80
CA ASP A 249 -51.34 19.00 116.53
C ASP A 249 -51.20 19.97 117.72
N THR A 250 -50.41 21.02 117.51
CA THR A 250 -50.16 22.07 118.50
C THR A 250 -51.37 22.96 118.72
N ASN A 251 -52.39 22.93 117.85
CA ASN A 251 -53.61 23.73 118.03
C ASN A 251 -54.37 23.32 119.28
N ILE A 252 -54.48 22.03 119.57
CA ILE A 252 -55.18 21.53 120.76
C ILE A 252 -54.53 22.08 122.03
N MET A 253 -53.19 22.06 122.08
CA MET A 253 -52.44 22.63 123.21
C MET A 253 -52.60 24.15 123.28
N ALA A 254 -52.55 24.86 122.14
CA ALA A 254 -52.74 26.29 122.08
C ALA A 254 -54.14 26.72 122.54
N GLU A 255 -55.19 26.07 122.05
CA GLU A 255 -56.59 26.30 122.44
C GLU A 255 -56.79 26.10 123.94
N SER A 256 -56.26 25.00 124.48
CA SER A 256 -56.39 24.73 125.91
C SER A 256 -55.65 25.75 126.78
N LEU A 257 -54.48 26.24 126.34
CA LEU A 257 -53.72 27.29 127.01
C LEU A 257 -54.43 28.64 126.95
N LEU A 258 -55.04 28.97 125.80
CA LEU A 258 -55.83 30.18 125.62
C LEU A 258 -57.06 30.17 126.52
N GLU A 259 -57.80 29.06 126.60
CA GLU A 259 -58.96 28.93 127.48
C GLU A 259 -58.56 29.11 128.97
N ARG A 260 -57.39 28.60 129.36
CA ARG A 260 -56.84 28.80 130.71
C ARG A 260 -56.41 30.24 130.96
N ALA A 261 -55.76 30.88 130.00
CA ALA A 261 -55.37 32.29 130.08
C ALA A 261 -56.60 33.19 130.19
N GLU A 262 -57.69 32.87 129.47
CA GLU A 262 -58.96 33.59 129.52
C GLU A 262 -59.64 33.44 130.89
N ARG A 263 -59.61 32.23 131.50
CA ARG A 263 -60.07 32.02 132.89
C ARG A 263 -59.24 32.82 133.91
N LEU A 264 -57.92 32.90 133.74
CA LEU A 264 -57.04 33.69 134.60
C LEU A 264 -57.22 35.20 134.41
N ALA A 265 -57.47 35.67 133.18
CA ALA A 265 -57.80 37.05 132.88
C ALA A 265 -59.18 37.45 133.43
N SER A 266 -60.14 36.52 133.40
CA SER A 266 -61.47 36.69 134.01
C SER A 266 -61.38 36.80 135.55
N LEU A 267 -60.46 36.06 136.17
CA LEU A 267 -60.13 36.17 137.61
C LEU A 267 -59.44 37.49 137.98
N HIS A 268 -58.82 38.19 137.02
CA HIS A 268 -58.20 39.50 137.23
C HIS A 268 -59.11 40.69 136.87
N HIS A 269 -60.26 40.47 136.22
CA HIS A 269 -61.22 41.54 135.91
C HIS A 269 -62.17 41.88 137.07
N ASP A 270 -62.23 41.06 138.13
CA ASP A 270 -63.11 41.26 139.29
C ASP A 270 -62.42 41.92 140.51
N TYR A 271 -61.14 42.28 140.42
CA TYR A 271 -60.41 43.00 141.46
C TYR A 271 -59.41 43.99 140.83
N ASP A 272 -59.93 45.09 140.26
CA ASP A 272 -59.41 46.43 140.55
C ASP A 272 -60.12 47.50 139.71
N HIS A 273 -61.08 48.18 140.34
CA HIS A 273 -61.58 49.47 139.91
C HIS A 273 -61.35 50.50 141.03
N LEU A 274 -60.53 51.51 140.69
CA LEU A 274 -60.48 52.88 141.24
C LEU A 274 -59.79 53.18 142.60
N HIS A 275 -58.58 53.76 142.56
CA HIS A 275 -58.20 55.09 143.11
C HIS A 275 -56.69 55.32 142.87
N SER A 276 -56.25 56.20 141.96
CA SER A 276 -56.26 57.68 141.93
C SER A 276 -55.14 58.34 142.73
N HIS A 277 -54.45 59.28 142.03
CA HIS A 277 -53.54 60.36 142.44
C HIS A 277 -52.04 60.17 142.07
N GLN A 278 -51.28 61.14 141.53
CA GLN A 278 -51.52 62.53 141.14
C GLN A 278 -50.19 63.17 140.64
N HIS A 279 -50.26 64.00 139.58
CA HIS A 279 -49.30 65.06 139.15
C HIS A 279 -47.92 64.63 138.61
N HIS A 280 -47.32 65.17 137.53
CA HIS A 280 -47.21 66.58 137.09
C HIS A 280 -46.67 66.72 135.63
N LEU A 281 -47.23 67.71 134.90
CA LEU A 281 -46.63 68.70 133.96
C LEU A 281 -45.92 68.37 132.61
N HIS A 282 -46.34 69.19 131.61
CA HIS A 282 -45.69 69.70 130.36
C HIS A 282 -45.59 68.74 129.15
N ARG A 283 -46.18 68.95 127.96
CA ARG A 283 -46.44 70.10 127.03
C ARG A 283 -45.26 70.45 126.10
N LEU A 284 -45.59 70.55 124.80
CA LEU A 284 -44.82 71.00 123.61
C LEU A 284 -43.82 69.97 123.04
N GLY A 285 -43.64 69.76 121.74
CA GLY A 285 -44.07 70.44 120.51
C GLY A 285 -42.97 70.25 119.45
N ASP A 286 -43.33 70.08 118.17
CA ASP A 286 -42.51 70.19 116.95
C ASP A 286 -41.31 69.21 116.74
N ARG A 287 -41.27 68.42 115.65
CA ARG A 287 -40.61 68.69 114.33
C ARG A 287 -39.10 69.01 114.44
N PRO A 288 -38.28 68.87 113.37
CA PRO A 288 -38.21 67.86 112.30
C PRO A 288 -36.73 67.51 111.90
N CYS A 289 -36.56 66.70 110.83
CA CYS A 289 -35.44 66.65 109.84
C CYS A 289 -33.99 66.42 110.33
N CYS A 290 -33.15 65.63 109.64
CA CYS A 290 -32.43 65.95 108.39
C CYS A 290 -31.53 64.73 108.08
N ASP A 291 -31.47 64.21 106.85
CA ASP A 291 -30.62 64.66 105.71
C ASP A 291 -29.14 64.32 105.89
N HIS A 292 -28.28 64.04 104.90
CA HIS A 292 -28.30 64.04 103.44
C HIS A 292 -27.00 63.27 103.04
N ASN A 293 -26.96 62.46 101.98
CA ASN A 293 -26.66 62.81 100.60
C ASN A 293 -25.17 63.12 100.25
N HIS A 294 -24.67 62.33 99.29
CA HIS A 294 -23.84 62.71 98.12
C HIS A 294 -22.32 63.04 98.23
N HIS A 295 -21.58 62.40 97.30
CA HIS A 295 -20.62 62.96 96.32
C HIS A 295 -19.09 62.65 96.39
N HIS A 296 -18.63 62.14 95.23
CA HIS A 296 -17.45 62.48 94.42
C HIS A 296 -15.97 62.35 94.90
N SER A 297 -15.28 61.47 94.14
CA SER A 297 -14.10 61.75 93.29
C SER A 297 -12.66 61.70 93.83
N HIS A 298 -11.82 61.14 92.95
CA HIS A 298 -10.41 61.42 92.62
C HIS A 298 -9.21 60.90 93.48
N ALA A 299 -8.35 60.21 92.72
CA ALA A 299 -6.89 60.24 92.68
C ALA A 299 -6.03 59.35 93.63
N HIS A 300 -5.10 58.64 92.97
CA HIS A 300 -3.81 58.02 93.34
C HIS A 300 -3.10 58.59 94.60
N PRO A 301 -2.05 57.94 95.23
CA PRO A 301 -1.10 56.99 94.62
C PRO A 301 -0.56 55.82 95.50
N HIS A 302 0.22 54.97 94.82
CA HIS A 302 1.41 54.24 95.26
C HIS A 302 1.45 53.44 96.57
N THR A 303 1.55 52.13 96.34
CA THR A 303 2.17 51.11 97.19
C THR A 303 3.59 51.48 97.65
N LYS A 304 3.83 51.40 98.97
CA LYS A 304 5.13 51.02 99.54
C LYS A 304 4.92 49.88 100.54
N LEU A 305 5.48 48.73 100.20
CA LEU A 305 5.63 47.55 101.07
C LEU A 305 6.50 47.94 102.27
N ARG A 306 6.00 47.75 103.48
CA ARG A 306 6.79 47.80 104.72
C ARG A 306 6.62 46.50 105.49
N ARG A 307 7.78 45.89 105.76
CA ARG A 307 8.10 44.69 106.53
C ARG A 307 7.13 44.29 107.64
N GLU A 308 6.91 42.98 107.69
CA GLU A 308 6.40 42.18 108.80
C GLU A 308 7.09 42.56 110.13
N LYS A 309 6.27 42.66 111.18
CA LYS A 309 6.72 42.51 112.56
C LYS A 309 5.91 41.41 113.23
N SER A 310 6.67 40.46 113.76
CA SER A 310 6.32 39.32 114.59
C SER A 310 5.13 39.55 115.53
N CYS A 311 4.19 38.62 115.50
CA CYS A 311 3.04 38.53 116.39
C CYS A 311 3.47 37.83 117.69
N HIS A 312 4.11 38.53 118.61
CA HIS A 312 4.19 38.07 120.01
C HIS A 312 3.67 39.19 120.92
N ASP A 313 2.73 38.80 121.76
CA ASP A 313 2.18 39.46 122.95
C ASP A 313 1.22 40.65 122.78
N LEU A 314 -0.06 40.40 123.11
CA LEU A 314 -0.92 41.43 123.69
C LEU A 314 -1.70 40.87 124.90
N PRO A 315 -1.67 41.57 126.05
CA PRO A 315 -2.41 41.21 127.24
C PRO A 315 -3.89 41.59 127.10
N MET A 316 -4.76 40.66 127.52
CA MET A 316 -6.19 40.86 127.72
C MET A 316 -6.42 41.90 128.82
N LYS A 317 -6.84 43.11 128.46
CA LYS A 317 -7.59 44.01 129.36
C LYS A 317 -8.47 44.98 128.58
N ASP A 318 -9.75 44.89 128.88
CA ASP A 318 -10.87 45.48 128.15
C ASP A 318 -10.80 47.01 128.04
N THR A 319 -10.71 47.49 126.80
CA THR A 319 -11.10 48.86 126.43
C THR A 319 -11.94 48.79 125.15
N PRO A 320 -13.20 49.27 125.13
CA PRO A 320 -14.09 49.15 123.96
C PRO A 320 -13.49 49.74 122.66
N THR A 321 -12.54 50.66 122.79
CA THR A 321 -11.78 51.28 121.69
C THR A 321 -10.82 50.30 120.98
N THR A 322 -10.18 49.37 121.70
CA THR A 322 -9.29 48.36 121.08
C THR A 322 -10.09 47.30 120.34
N LEU A 323 -11.22 46.85 120.89
CA LEU A 323 -12.17 45.95 120.22
C LEU A 323 -12.67 46.54 118.89
N TYR A 324 -13.06 47.82 118.87
CA TYR A 324 -13.50 48.51 117.65
C TYR A 324 -12.38 48.62 116.60
N ASN A 325 -11.15 48.92 117.02
CA ASN A 325 -9.99 48.97 116.14
C ASN A 325 -9.64 47.58 115.55
N LEU A 326 -9.76 46.52 116.34
CA LEU A 326 -9.63 45.14 115.87
C LEU A 326 -10.76 44.75 114.90
N GLN A 327 -12.01 45.09 115.19
CA GLN A 327 -13.15 44.87 114.27
C GLN A 327 -12.96 45.59 112.94
N ARG A 328 -12.52 46.86 112.96
CA ARG A 328 -12.18 47.61 111.75
C ARG A 328 -11.05 46.94 110.96
N LYS A 329 -10.02 46.47 111.66
CA LYS A 329 -8.88 45.76 111.04
C LYS A 329 -9.31 44.44 110.40
N VAL A 330 -10.16 43.65 111.06
CA VAL A 330 -10.75 42.42 110.50
C VAL A 330 -11.58 42.73 109.26
N ARG A 331 -12.40 43.79 109.27
CA ARG A 331 -13.19 44.21 108.09
C ARG A 331 -12.29 44.57 106.90
N VAL A 332 -11.26 45.37 107.13
CA VAL A 332 -10.27 45.75 106.09
C VAL A 332 -9.50 44.53 105.56
N LEU A 333 -9.11 43.60 106.43
CA LEU A 333 -8.44 42.36 106.02
C LEU A 333 -9.37 41.45 105.21
N LYS A 334 -10.66 41.34 105.58
CA LYS A 334 -11.67 40.61 104.82
C LYS A 334 -11.85 41.19 103.42
N GLU A 335 -11.95 42.52 103.31
CA GLU A 335 -12.00 43.20 102.00
C GLU A 335 -10.72 42.99 101.18
N GLN A 336 -9.54 42.99 101.82
CA GLN A 336 -8.27 42.70 101.14
C GLN A 336 -8.21 41.27 100.60
N ILE A 337 -8.71 40.29 101.37
CA ILE A 337 -8.81 38.89 100.94
C ILE A 337 -9.77 38.78 99.75
N GLN A 338 -10.98 39.34 99.85
CA GLN A 338 -11.95 39.35 98.74
C GLN A 338 -11.38 39.98 97.46
N ARG A 339 -10.62 41.09 97.56
CA ARG A 339 -9.94 41.71 96.41
C ARG A 339 -8.86 40.80 95.80
N ARG A 340 -8.11 40.06 96.65
CA ARG A 340 -7.09 39.11 96.18
C ARG A 340 -7.72 37.88 95.52
N ASP A 341 -8.83 37.38 96.05
CA ASP A 341 -9.56 36.25 95.47
C ASP A 341 -10.12 36.63 94.08
N LEU A 342 -10.74 37.81 93.96
CA LEU A 342 -11.18 38.33 92.66
C LEU A 342 -10.02 38.50 91.68
N HIS A 343 -8.87 39.03 92.14
CA HIS A 343 -7.69 39.16 91.30
C HIS A 343 -7.16 37.80 90.82
N LEU A 344 -7.14 36.81 91.70
CA LEU A 344 -6.72 35.45 91.40
C LEU A 344 -7.68 34.77 90.40
N GLU A 345 -8.98 34.97 90.51
CA GLU A 345 -9.95 34.53 89.50
C GLU A 345 -9.72 35.19 88.13
N LEU A 346 -9.49 36.51 88.10
CA LEU A 346 -9.19 37.22 86.85
C LEU A 346 -7.90 36.71 86.19
N LEU A 347 -6.86 36.42 86.98
CA LEU A 347 -5.63 35.82 86.48
C LEU A 347 -5.85 34.41 85.94
N LYS A 348 -6.63 33.57 86.63
CA LYS A 348 -7.00 32.23 86.14
C LYS A 348 -7.75 32.31 84.81
N ARG A 349 -8.74 33.22 84.67
CA ARG A 349 -9.44 33.44 83.40
C ARG A 349 -8.50 33.93 82.30
N LYS A 350 -7.59 34.85 82.62
CA LYS A 350 -6.59 35.34 81.66
C LYS A 350 -5.66 34.23 81.19
N LEU A 351 -5.19 33.37 82.10
CA LEU A 351 -4.39 32.19 81.77
C LEU A 351 -5.17 31.21 80.89
N ALA A 352 -6.42 30.90 81.24
CA ALA A 352 -7.28 30.05 80.42
C ALA A 352 -7.46 30.60 78.99
N ILE A 353 -7.72 31.91 78.83
CA ILE A 353 -7.82 32.55 77.50
C ILE A 353 -6.50 32.44 76.72
N ILE A 354 -5.36 32.61 77.38
CA ILE A 354 -4.03 32.48 76.73
C ILE A 354 -3.78 31.03 76.29
N GLU A 355 -4.08 30.06 77.15
CA GLU A 355 -3.95 28.63 76.86
C GLU A 355 -4.89 28.20 75.74
N ASP A 356 -6.14 28.64 75.75
CA ASP A 356 -7.13 28.40 74.69
C ASP A 356 -6.66 29.01 73.37
N GLY A 357 -6.15 30.24 73.40
CA GLY A 357 -5.57 30.90 72.22
C GLY A 357 -4.34 30.17 71.67
N ALA A 358 -3.50 29.60 72.53
CA ALA A 358 -2.35 28.79 72.12
C ALA A 358 -2.80 27.46 71.46
N ARG A 359 -3.80 26.78 72.04
CA ARG A 359 -4.39 25.57 71.45
C ARG A 359 -5.04 25.86 70.10
N GLY A 360 -5.80 26.96 69.99
CA GLY A 360 -6.40 27.39 68.72
C GLY A 360 -5.37 27.65 67.63
N LYS A 361 -4.26 28.34 67.95
CA LYS A 361 -3.15 28.54 66.99
C LYS A 361 -2.50 27.22 66.53
N CYS A 362 -2.37 26.25 67.43
CA CYS A 362 -1.82 24.93 67.09
C CYS A 362 -2.72 24.18 66.09
N ILE A 363 -4.04 24.20 66.31
CA ILE A 363 -5.02 23.59 65.40
C ILE A 363 -4.95 24.26 64.02
N LEU A 364 -5.01 25.60 63.96
CA LEU A 364 -4.94 26.35 62.70
C LEU A 364 -3.61 26.14 61.96
N GLN A 365 -2.51 25.97 62.68
CA GLN A 365 -1.21 25.59 62.09
C GLN A 365 -1.30 24.20 61.43
N GLY A 366 -1.87 23.21 62.12
CA GLY A 366 -2.08 21.87 61.57
C GLY A 366 -2.94 21.86 60.31
N GLU A 367 -4.09 22.57 60.33
CA GLU A 367 -4.98 22.69 59.17
C GLU A 367 -4.29 23.34 57.96
N ARG A 368 -3.44 24.36 58.21
CA ARG A 368 -2.63 25.00 57.16
C ARG A 368 -1.63 24.03 56.57
N ASP A 369 -0.90 23.29 57.41
CA ASP A 369 0.11 22.33 56.96
C ASP A 369 -0.53 21.20 56.15
N GLU A 370 -1.70 20.73 56.56
CA GLU A 370 -2.51 19.79 55.78
C GLU A 370 -2.97 20.36 54.43
N ALA A 371 -3.48 21.59 54.40
CA ALA A 371 -3.89 22.25 53.15
C ALA A 371 -2.72 22.44 52.18
N VAL A 372 -1.53 22.78 52.69
CA VAL A 372 -0.29 22.86 51.91
C VAL A 372 0.11 21.47 51.39
N CYS A 373 -0.01 20.43 52.20
CA CYS A 373 0.27 19.05 51.78
C CYS A 373 -0.68 18.60 50.66
N ARG A 374 -1.98 18.88 50.79
CA ARG A 374 -2.99 18.60 49.74
C ARG A 374 -2.67 19.34 48.44
N THR A 375 -2.31 20.61 48.53
CA THR A 375 -1.93 21.44 47.37
C THR A 375 -0.69 20.87 46.67
N LYS A 376 0.35 20.47 47.41
CA LYS A 376 1.56 19.84 46.85
C LYS A 376 1.24 18.52 46.14
N LYS A 377 0.34 17.69 46.68
CA LYS A 377 -0.10 16.44 46.03
C LYS A 377 -0.87 16.72 44.74
N ALA A 378 -1.79 17.70 44.77
CA ALA A 378 -2.56 18.11 43.59
C ALA A 378 -1.63 18.62 42.47
N ASN A 379 -0.65 19.48 42.78
CA ASN A 379 0.32 19.97 41.81
C ASN A 379 1.11 18.83 41.16
N LYS A 380 1.58 17.84 41.93
CA LYS A 380 2.25 16.66 41.36
C LYS A 380 1.36 15.87 40.40
N ILE A 381 0.05 15.84 40.63
CA ILE A 381 -0.91 15.21 39.71
C ILE A 381 -1.08 16.06 38.45
N ILE A 382 -1.18 17.38 38.59
CA ILE A 382 -1.24 18.33 37.46
C ILE A 382 0.00 18.20 36.58
N ASP A 383 1.20 18.13 37.17
CA ASP A 383 2.45 17.97 36.42
C ASP A 383 2.45 16.67 35.61
N LYS A 384 2.03 15.55 36.24
CA LYS A 384 1.91 14.25 35.56
C LYS A 384 0.92 14.29 34.41
N LEU A 385 -0.27 14.88 34.62
CA LEU A 385 -1.29 15.00 33.58
C LEU A 385 -0.83 15.93 32.45
N THR A 386 -0.07 16.97 32.77
CA THR A 386 0.50 17.91 31.78
C THR A 386 1.53 17.21 30.90
N CYS A 387 2.43 16.39 31.48
CA CYS A 387 3.35 15.58 30.70
C CYS A 387 2.61 14.57 29.80
N GLN A 388 1.61 13.86 30.33
CA GLN A 388 0.81 12.92 29.53
C GLN A 388 0.07 13.62 28.38
N LEU A 389 -0.46 14.82 28.61
CA LEU A 389 -1.10 15.61 27.56
C LEU A 389 -0.10 16.02 26.46
N ALA A 390 1.13 16.37 26.84
CA ALA A 390 2.19 16.69 25.89
C ALA A 390 2.58 15.47 25.04
N ASP A 391 2.74 14.30 25.67
CA ASP A 391 3.06 13.05 24.97
C ASP A 391 1.97 12.66 23.96
N VAL A 392 0.70 12.73 24.37
CA VAL A 392 -0.44 12.45 23.49
C VAL A 392 -0.50 13.45 22.33
N ARG A 393 -0.23 14.74 22.57
CA ARG A 393 -0.15 15.75 21.49
C ARG A 393 0.97 15.44 20.50
N SER A 394 2.12 14.98 20.98
CA SER A 394 3.25 14.56 20.14
C SER A 394 2.86 13.36 19.27
N GLN A 395 2.23 12.33 19.86
CA GLN A 395 1.74 11.15 19.13
C GLN A 395 0.70 11.54 18.07
N VAL A 396 -0.22 12.46 18.37
CA VAL A 396 -1.19 12.98 17.39
C VAL A 396 -0.49 13.69 16.23
N ALA A 397 0.57 14.45 16.49
CA ALA A 397 1.34 15.11 15.45
C ALA A 397 2.08 14.09 14.56
N GLU A 398 2.67 13.05 15.15
CA GLU A 398 3.33 11.96 14.43
C GLU A 398 2.36 11.20 13.52
N VAL A 399 1.20 10.80 14.05
CA VAL A 399 0.16 10.11 13.25
C VAL A 399 -0.34 10.99 12.09
N LYS A 400 -0.45 12.31 12.30
CA LYS A 400 -0.80 13.25 11.22
C LYS A 400 0.29 13.32 10.14
N ALA A 401 1.56 13.29 10.52
CA ALA A 401 2.67 13.24 9.57
C ALA A 401 2.67 11.94 8.77
N GLN A 402 2.49 10.79 9.43
CA GLN A 402 2.37 9.48 8.77
C GLN A 402 1.17 9.43 7.81
N LEU A 403 0.04 10.06 8.15
CA LEU A 403 -1.11 10.14 7.28
C LEU A 403 -0.83 10.98 6.02
N ALA A 404 -0.07 12.08 6.16
CA ALA A 404 0.36 12.88 5.01
C ALA A 404 1.29 12.09 4.09
N GLU A 405 2.28 11.37 4.64
CA GLU A 405 3.15 10.48 3.87
C GLU A 405 2.37 9.37 3.15
N ALA A 406 1.37 8.77 3.80
CA ALA A 406 0.52 7.76 3.19
C ALA A 406 -0.28 8.30 1.99
N VAL A 407 -0.71 9.56 2.04
CA VAL A 407 -1.38 10.23 0.92
C VAL A 407 -0.42 10.44 -0.24
N GLU A 408 0.82 10.86 0.01
CA GLU A 408 1.86 11.00 -1.03
C GLU A 408 2.19 9.67 -1.72
N TYR A 409 2.31 8.59 -0.94
CA TYR A 409 2.49 7.24 -1.48
C TYR A 409 1.32 6.81 -2.37
N LYS A 410 0.08 7.14 -1.96
CA LYS A 410 -1.12 6.86 -2.77
C LYS A 410 -1.11 7.64 -4.08
N ILE A 411 -0.74 8.93 -4.07
CA ILE A 411 -0.63 9.75 -5.29
C ILE A 411 0.40 9.14 -6.24
N THR A 412 1.61 8.86 -5.74
CA THR A 412 2.69 8.25 -6.55
C THR A 412 2.29 6.89 -7.13
N ALA A 413 1.57 6.07 -6.36
CA ALA A 413 1.09 4.77 -6.83
C ALA A 413 0.05 4.91 -7.95
N LEU A 414 -0.86 5.88 -7.85
CA LEU A 414 -1.85 6.16 -8.90
C LEU A 414 -1.20 6.71 -10.17
N GLU A 415 -0.17 7.55 -10.07
CA GLU A 415 0.59 8.03 -11.22
C GLU A 415 1.31 6.89 -11.94
N ARG A 416 1.93 5.97 -11.17
CA ARG A 416 2.54 4.76 -11.73
C ARG A 416 1.53 3.84 -12.40
N ALA A 417 0.34 3.66 -11.80
CA ALA A 417 -0.73 2.87 -12.41
C ALA A 417 -1.17 3.46 -13.75
N ARG A 418 -1.41 4.78 -13.81
CA ARG A 418 -1.71 5.47 -15.07
C ARG A 418 -0.61 5.27 -16.11
N LYS A 419 0.65 5.31 -15.69
CA LYS A 419 1.77 5.11 -16.62
C LYS A 419 1.83 3.69 -17.16
N ILE A 420 1.50 2.69 -16.34
CA ILE A 420 1.39 1.29 -16.77
C ILE A 420 0.26 1.18 -17.81
N ASP A 421 -0.92 1.75 -17.54
CA ASP A 421 -2.06 1.70 -18.48
C ASP A 421 -1.71 2.34 -19.84
N GLU A 422 -1.02 3.48 -19.84
CA GLU A 422 -0.50 4.12 -21.05
C GLU A 422 0.45 3.19 -21.83
N LEU A 423 1.43 2.58 -21.14
CA LEU A 423 2.41 1.69 -21.76
C LEU A 423 1.77 0.40 -22.27
N THR A 424 0.79 -0.15 -21.54
CA THR A 424 0.03 -1.32 -21.97
C THR A 424 -0.75 -1.02 -23.24
N THR A 425 -1.38 0.16 -23.33
CA THR A 425 -2.08 0.58 -24.55
C THR A 425 -1.12 0.68 -25.73
N GLN A 426 0.04 1.32 -25.54
CA GLN A 426 1.08 1.42 -26.58
C GLN A 426 1.62 0.05 -27.02
N LEU A 427 1.77 -0.90 -26.09
CA LEU A 427 2.18 -2.27 -26.41
C LEU A 427 1.12 -2.97 -27.27
N CYS A 428 -0.16 -2.84 -26.94
CA CYS A 428 -1.24 -3.39 -27.76
C CYS A 428 -1.22 -2.82 -29.18
N ASP A 429 -1.10 -1.50 -29.33
CA ASP A 429 -1.03 -0.85 -30.65
C ASP A 429 0.16 -1.37 -31.48
N LEU A 430 1.33 -1.55 -30.85
CA LEU A 430 2.53 -2.09 -31.49
C LEU A 430 2.38 -3.57 -31.86
N GLU A 431 1.69 -4.37 -31.05
CA GLU A 431 1.39 -5.76 -31.35
C GLU A 431 0.42 -5.90 -32.53
N GLU A 432 -0.60 -5.06 -32.60
CA GLU A 432 -1.51 -4.96 -33.75
C GLU A 432 -0.77 -4.56 -35.03
N GLU A 433 0.12 -3.56 -34.95
CA GLU A 433 0.91 -3.16 -36.11
C GLU A 433 1.89 -4.25 -36.55
N LYS A 434 2.54 -4.95 -35.62
CA LYS A 434 3.42 -6.09 -35.90
C LYS A 434 2.66 -7.21 -36.61
N THR A 435 1.48 -7.58 -36.13
CA THR A 435 0.67 -8.64 -36.76
C THR A 435 0.24 -8.25 -38.17
N ARG A 436 -0.18 -7.00 -38.38
CA ARG A 436 -0.51 -6.45 -39.71
C ARG A 436 0.68 -6.51 -40.68
N LEU A 437 1.85 -6.03 -40.26
CA LEU A 437 3.07 -6.04 -41.08
C LEU A 437 3.53 -7.47 -41.37
N SER A 438 3.44 -8.37 -40.40
CA SER A 438 3.77 -9.79 -40.58
C SER A 438 2.88 -10.45 -41.63
N ALA A 439 1.57 -10.18 -41.59
CA ALA A 439 0.62 -10.66 -42.61
C ALA A 439 0.96 -10.10 -44.01
N GLN A 440 1.33 -8.83 -44.12
CA GLN A 440 1.75 -8.22 -45.38
C GLN A 440 3.02 -8.87 -45.94
N VAL A 441 4.02 -9.14 -45.09
CA VAL A 441 5.25 -9.84 -45.48
C VAL A 441 4.94 -11.25 -45.98
N ASN A 442 4.07 -12.00 -45.31
CA ASN A 442 3.68 -13.33 -45.74
C ASN A 442 2.97 -13.31 -47.10
N SER A 443 2.04 -12.35 -47.30
CA SER A 443 1.39 -12.15 -48.59
C SER A 443 2.39 -11.86 -49.73
N LEU A 444 3.40 -11.01 -49.47
CA LEU A 444 4.45 -10.73 -50.45
C LEU A 444 5.32 -11.95 -50.75
N LYS A 445 5.66 -12.76 -49.74
CA LYS A 445 6.38 -14.03 -49.92
C LYS A 445 5.60 -15.01 -50.79
N ASP A 446 4.30 -15.16 -50.54
CA ASP A 446 3.44 -16.06 -51.32
C ASP A 446 3.34 -15.60 -52.78
N ARG A 447 3.19 -14.29 -53.00
CA ARG A 447 3.20 -13.69 -54.35
C ARG A 447 4.53 -13.93 -55.07
N LEU A 448 5.66 -13.74 -54.39
CA LEU A 448 6.98 -13.97 -54.95
C LEU A 448 7.17 -15.45 -55.33
N LYS A 449 6.74 -16.36 -54.45
CA LYS A 449 6.80 -17.80 -54.68
C LYS A 449 5.96 -18.20 -55.89
N ALA A 450 4.71 -17.74 -55.97
CA ALA A 450 3.84 -17.99 -57.13
C ALA A 450 4.44 -17.46 -58.44
N SER A 451 5.05 -16.27 -58.41
CA SER A 451 5.74 -15.71 -59.58
C SER A 451 6.96 -16.54 -59.99
N SER A 452 7.74 -17.01 -59.02
CA SER A 452 8.91 -17.87 -59.24
C SER A 452 8.49 -19.22 -59.84
N ASP A 453 7.46 -19.85 -59.28
CA ASP A 453 6.94 -21.14 -59.77
C ASP A 453 6.40 -21.00 -61.21
N SER A 454 5.68 -19.92 -61.51
CA SER A 454 5.21 -19.62 -62.87
C SER A 454 6.37 -19.40 -63.85
N ALA A 455 7.41 -18.64 -63.46
CA ALA A 455 8.60 -18.46 -64.26
C ALA A 455 9.34 -19.79 -64.50
N GLN A 456 9.42 -20.66 -63.50
CA GLN A 456 10.02 -21.99 -63.62
C GLN A 456 9.22 -22.89 -64.57
N HIS A 457 7.89 -22.90 -64.47
CA HIS A 457 7.04 -23.69 -65.37
C HIS A 457 7.19 -23.25 -66.83
N ARG A 458 7.29 -21.93 -67.08
CA ARG A 458 7.59 -21.41 -68.42
C ARG A 458 8.94 -21.90 -68.93
N ARG A 459 10.01 -21.79 -68.12
CA ARG A 459 11.34 -22.30 -68.49
C ARG A 459 11.33 -23.78 -68.82
N CYS A 460 10.72 -24.62 -67.98
CA CYS A 460 10.61 -26.06 -68.24
C CYS A 460 9.85 -26.36 -69.54
N ARG A 461 8.77 -25.61 -69.83
CA ARG A 461 7.99 -25.76 -71.06
C ARG A 461 8.80 -25.35 -72.29
N ASP A 462 9.49 -24.22 -72.21
CA ASP A 462 10.30 -23.71 -73.32
C ASP A 462 11.50 -24.64 -73.58
N GLU A 463 12.12 -25.19 -72.52
CA GLU A 463 13.18 -26.19 -72.62
C GLU A 463 12.68 -27.50 -73.27
N ALA A 464 11.50 -27.99 -72.87
CA ALA A 464 10.88 -29.15 -73.50
C ALA A 464 10.60 -28.91 -74.99
N LEU A 465 10.11 -27.73 -75.36
CA LEU A 465 9.90 -27.34 -76.75
C LEU A 465 11.22 -27.28 -77.54
N ILE A 466 12.26 -26.67 -76.97
CA ILE A 466 13.59 -26.61 -77.60
C ILE A 466 14.15 -28.01 -77.83
N ASN A 467 14.00 -28.93 -76.87
CA ASN A 467 14.48 -30.30 -77.02
C ASN A 467 13.70 -31.05 -78.11
N SER A 468 12.37 -30.91 -78.16
CA SER A 468 11.57 -31.47 -79.27
C SER A 468 12.02 -30.94 -80.64
N LEU A 469 12.28 -29.63 -80.75
CA LEU A 469 12.76 -29.03 -82.00
C LEU A 469 14.17 -29.51 -82.37
N ARG A 470 15.03 -29.78 -81.37
CA ARG A 470 16.36 -30.38 -81.59
C ARG A 470 16.24 -31.81 -82.09
N ASP A 471 15.32 -32.59 -81.54
CA ASP A 471 15.06 -33.97 -81.97
C ASP A 471 14.51 -34.00 -83.40
N ASP A 472 13.54 -33.12 -83.72
CA ASP A 472 13.00 -32.96 -85.08
C ASP A 472 14.11 -32.55 -86.07
N LEU A 473 14.97 -31.60 -85.69
CA LEU A 473 16.10 -31.19 -86.50
C LEU A 473 17.07 -32.34 -86.76
N ALA A 474 17.43 -33.09 -85.71
CA ALA A 474 18.29 -34.26 -85.83
C ALA A 474 17.66 -35.34 -86.73
N HIS A 475 16.35 -35.55 -86.62
CA HIS A 475 15.61 -36.46 -87.48
C HIS A 475 15.64 -36.03 -88.95
N VAL A 476 15.37 -34.74 -89.24
CA VAL A 476 15.44 -34.19 -90.59
C VAL A 476 16.86 -34.28 -91.15
N GLN A 477 17.89 -34.00 -90.34
CA GLN A 477 19.29 -34.17 -90.74
C GLN A 477 19.61 -35.63 -91.10
N ALA A 478 19.14 -36.59 -90.31
CA ALA A 478 19.31 -38.01 -90.60
C ALA A 478 18.61 -38.39 -91.92
N GLN A 479 17.36 -37.96 -92.12
CA GLN A 479 16.63 -38.18 -93.38
C GLN A 479 17.33 -37.54 -94.59
N LEU A 480 17.86 -36.33 -94.42
CA LEU A 480 18.64 -35.65 -95.46
C LEU A 480 19.92 -36.42 -95.79
N SER A 481 20.62 -36.97 -94.79
CA SER A 481 21.81 -37.78 -95.02
C SER A 481 21.50 -39.09 -95.76
N ASP A 482 20.40 -39.76 -95.42
CA ASP A 482 19.97 -40.99 -96.09
C ASP A 482 19.56 -40.75 -97.56
N THR A 483 18.78 -39.69 -97.80
CA THR A 483 18.39 -39.30 -99.17
C THR A 483 19.61 -38.92 -100.01
N ASN A 484 20.58 -38.19 -99.43
CA ASN A 484 21.82 -37.85 -100.11
C ASN A 484 22.70 -39.08 -100.40
N HIS A 485 22.72 -40.06 -99.48
CA HIS A 485 23.39 -41.34 -99.70
C HIS A 485 22.75 -42.13 -100.85
N ARG A 486 21.42 -42.26 -100.86
CA ARG A 486 20.66 -42.89 -101.96
C ARG A 486 20.90 -42.19 -103.30
N LEU A 487 20.95 -40.86 -103.31
CA LEU A 487 21.25 -40.08 -104.51
C LEU A 487 22.67 -40.35 -105.02
N SER A 488 23.66 -40.40 -104.13
CA SER A 488 25.04 -40.76 -104.47
C SER A 488 25.15 -42.17 -105.05
N GLN A 489 24.41 -43.15 -104.50
CA GLN A 489 24.33 -44.50 -105.03
C GLN A 489 23.70 -44.52 -106.43
N LEU A 490 22.61 -43.77 -106.64
CA LEU A 490 21.96 -43.65 -107.95
C LEU A 490 22.89 -42.99 -108.99
N GLN A 491 23.64 -41.95 -108.61
CA GLN A 491 24.65 -41.33 -109.47
C GLN A 491 25.78 -42.31 -109.82
N SER A 492 26.23 -43.11 -108.85
CA SER A 492 27.24 -44.14 -109.06
C SER A 492 26.73 -45.23 -110.01
N PHE A 493 25.48 -45.69 -109.81
CA PHE A 493 24.80 -46.63 -110.68
C PHE A 493 24.66 -46.09 -112.10
N ARG A 494 24.15 -44.86 -112.26
CA ARG A 494 24.07 -44.14 -113.54
C ARG A 494 25.43 -44.13 -114.25
N THR A 495 26.48 -43.75 -113.53
CA THR A 495 27.85 -43.69 -114.08
C THR A 495 28.38 -45.07 -114.48
N SER A 496 27.99 -46.12 -113.74
CA SER A 496 28.32 -47.51 -114.08
C SER A 496 27.62 -47.94 -115.38
N VAL A 497 26.30 -47.74 -115.47
CA VAL A 497 25.49 -48.06 -116.68
C VAL A 497 26.01 -47.30 -117.90
N ALA A 498 26.26 -45.99 -117.76
CA ALA A 498 26.86 -45.16 -118.80
C ALA A 498 28.21 -45.73 -119.29
N ARG A 499 29.07 -46.18 -118.37
CA ARG A 499 30.35 -46.83 -118.72
C ARG A 499 30.15 -48.17 -119.41
N THR A 500 29.30 -49.06 -118.89
CA THR A 500 29.04 -50.40 -119.45
C THR A 500 28.45 -50.32 -120.84
N LEU A 501 27.59 -49.34 -121.11
CA LEU A 501 26.99 -49.12 -122.42
C LEU A 501 27.88 -48.31 -123.38
N HIS A 502 29.06 -47.84 -122.93
CA HIS A 502 29.94 -46.92 -123.66
C HIS A 502 29.26 -45.59 -124.07
N LEU A 503 28.35 -45.12 -123.22
CA LEU A 503 27.53 -43.93 -123.42
C LEU A 503 27.94 -42.85 -122.41
N ARG A 504 28.92 -42.01 -122.78
CA ARG A 504 29.28 -40.85 -121.95
C ARG A 504 28.34 -39.68 -122.26
N ASP A 505 27.99 -38.93 -121.21
CA ASP A 505 27.34 -37.61 -121.27
C ASP A 505 25.95 -37.55 -121.93
N LEU A 506 25.15 -38.60 -121.79
CA LEU A 506 23.74 -38.59 -122.22
C LEU A 506 22.79 -38.15 -121.08
N PRO A 507 21.63 -37.54 -121.42
CA PRO A 507 20.55 -37.31 -120.48
C PRO A 507 20.09 -38.63 -119.83
N GLU A 508 19.62 -38.56 -118.59
CA GLU A 508 19.19 -39.75 -117.83
C GLU A 508 18.06 -40.50 -118.52
N THR A 509 17.15 -39.76 -119.15
CA THR A 509 16.05 -40.32 -119.94
C THR A 509 16.58 -41.22 -121.05
N ASP A 510 17.62 -40.80 -121.76
CA ASP A 510 18.14 -41.50 -122.94
C ASP A 510 18.97 -42.72 -122.54
N LEU A 511 19.74 -42.61 -121.45
CA LEU A 511 20.47 -43.72 -120.86
C LEU A 511 19.50 -44.82 -120.38
N LEU A 512 18.39 -44.42 -119.74
CA LEU A 512 17.37 -45.34 -119.25
C LEU A 512 16.62 -46.04 -120.40
N HIS A 513 16.23 -45.29 -121.45
CA HIS A 513 15.62 -45.89 -122.65
C HIS A 513 16.55 -46.90 -123.33
N ARG A 514 17.85 -46.60 -123.43
CA ARG A 514 18.83 -47.54 -124.01
C ARG A 514 19.06 -48.77 -123.14
N LEU A 515 19.14 -48.62 -121.82
CA LEU A 515 19.21 -49.75 -120.90
C LEU A 515 17.93 -50.60 -120.98
N GLN A 516 16.75 -49.98 -121.03
CA GLN A 516 15.48 -50.67 -121.21
C GLN A 516 15.43 -51.45 -122.53
N ALA A 517 15.90 -50.87 -123.63
CA ALA A 517 16.01 -51.57 -124.91
C ALA A 517 16.96 -52.77 -124.85
N LEU A 518 18.10 -52.63 -124.15
CA LEU A 518 19.05 -53.73 -123.94
C LEU A 518 18.47 -54.84 -123.05
N CYS A 519 17.79 -54.48 -121.96
CA CYS A 519 17.08 -55.43 -121.10
C CYS A 519 15.94 -56.12 -121.85
N ALA A 520 15.14 -55.41 -122.64
CA ALA A 520 14.09 -55.98 -123.47
C ALA A 520 14.66 -56.97 -124.50
N ALA A 521 15.75 -56.59 -125.18
CA ALA A 521 16.46 -57.48 -126.10
C ALA A 521 17.04 -58.71 -125.37
N HIS A 522 17.61 -58.56 -124.17
CA HIS A 522 18.09 -59.68 -123.38
C HIS A 522 16.95 -60.57 -122.87
N GLN A 523 15.79 -60.00 -122.53
CA GLN A 523 14.61 -60.74 -122.13
C GLN A 523 14.02 -61.53 -123.30
N GLU A 524 13.94 -60.94 -124.49
CA GLU A 524 13.58 -61.64 -125.73
C GLU A 524 14.57 -62.77 -126.03
N PHE A 525 15.87 -62.50 -125.92
CA PHE A 525 16.92 -63.51 -126.08
C PHE A 525 16.80 -64.63 -125.05
N THR A 526 16.52 -64.31 -123.79
CA THR A 526 16.34 -65.30 -122.71
C THR A 526 15.08 -66.13 -122.91
N MET A 527 13.98 -65.51 -123.36
CA MET A 527 12.75 -66.20 -123.73
C MET A 527 12.95 -67.11 -124.95
N LEU A 528 13.75 -66.69 -125.93
CA LEU A 528 14.20 -67.52 -127.05
C LEU A 528 15.06 -68.68 -126.53
N SER A 529 16.06 -68.45 -125.67
CA SER A 529 16.87 -69.49 -125.03
C SER A 529 16.02 -70.50 -124.25
N LYS A 530 15.01 -70.05 -123.49
CA LYS A 530 14.07 -70.96 -122.81
C LYS A 530 13.23 -71.77 -123.78
N ARG A 531 12.80 -71.19 -124.91
CA ARG A 531 12.09 -71.94 -125.96
C ARG A 531 12.99 -73.01 -126.59
N TYR A 532 14.29 -72.75 -126.72
CA TYR A 532 15.28 -73.75 -127.16
C TYR A 532 15.63 -74.79 -126.07
N GLU A 533 15.66 -74.44 -124.79
CA GLU A 533 15.79 -75.40 -123.68
C GLU A 533 14.57 -76.34 -123.58
N THR A 534 13.36 -75.85 -123.87
CA THR A 534 12.13 -76.69 -123.86
C THR A 534 11.91 -77.51 -125.14
N ALA A 535 12.70 -77.28 -126.20
CA ALA A 535 12.56 -77.94 -127.51
C ALA A 535 13.77 -78.82 -127.89
N SER A 536 14.67 -79.13 -126.95
CA SER A 536 15.85 -79.97 -127.18
C SER A 536 15.71 -81.36 -126.52
N PRO A 537 15.88 -82.47 -127.28
CA PRO A 537 15.62 -83.83 -126.83
C PRO A 537 16.88 -84.51 -126.29
N LEU A 538 17.35 -84.12 -125.10
CA LEU A 538 18.39 -84.87 -124.37
C LEU A 538 18.19 -84.75 -122.86
N GLY A 539 17.85 -85.88 -122.25
CA GLY A 539 18.42 -86.39 -121.00
C GLY A 539 18.40 -85.48 -119.79
N ASP A 540 17.55 -85.87 -118.82
CA ASP A 540 17.65 -85.54 -117.41
C ASP A 540 19.11 -85.47 -116.94
N HIS A 541 19.58 -84.26 -116.66
CA HIS A 541 20.62 -84.07 -115.66
C HIS A 541 20.09 -83.09 -114.62
N ALA A 542 19.89 -83.64 -113.43
CA ALA A 542 19.65 -82.91 -112.20
C ALA A 542 20.80 -81.93 -111.96
N CYS A 543 20.60 -80.67 -112.36
CA CYS A 543 21.32 -79.55 -111.78
C CYS A 543 20.33 -78.83 -110.87
N THR A 544 20.54 -79.00 -109.56
CA THR A 544 19.82 -78.32 -108.49
C THR A 544 19.89 -76.82 -108.71
N ARG A 545 18.78 -76.26 -109.20
CA ARG A 545 18.48 -74.83 -109.15
C ARG A 545 17.28 -74.62 -108.24
N PHE A 546 17.20 -73.40 -107.72
CA PHE A 546 16.15 -72.80 -106.89
C PHE A 546 16.26 -73.16 -105.40
N ASP A 547 16.69 -72.24 -104.54
CA ASP A 547 16.18 -70.89 -104.20
C ASP A 547 15.40 -70.97 -102.89
N ASP A 548 15.22 -69.78 -102.32
CA ASP A 548 14.26 -69.45 -101.27
C ASP A 548 14.70 -69.80 -99.83
N ARG A 549 14.66 -68.90 -98.85
CA ARG A 549 13.89 -67.66 -98.74
C ARG A 549 14.32 -66.82 -97.53
N LEU A 550 14.26 -65.50 -97.73
CA LEU A 550 13.57 -64.49 -96.92
C LEU A 550 13.70 -64.59 -95.38
N SER A 551 14.28 -63.57 -94.75
CA SER A 551 13.53 -62.41 -94.24
C SER A 551 12.44 -62.81 -93.27
N ASN A 552 12.69 -62.57 -91.98
CA ASN A 552 11.62 -62.13 -91.10
C ASN A 552 12.07 -60.89 -90.32
N ASN A 553 11.56 -59.78 -90.82
CA ASN A 553 11.39 -58.53 -90.15
C ASN A 553 10.49 -58.74 -88.92
N THR A 554 10.90 -58.33 -87.72
CA THR A 554 9.93 -57.75 -86.77
C THR A 554 10.64 -56.82 -85.79
N HIS A 555 10.25 -55.55 -85.87
CA HIS A 555 10.36 -54.54 -84.82
C HIS A 555 9.97 -55.09 -83.44
N TYR A 556 10.60 -54.62 -82.37
CA TYR A 556 9.99 -53.84 -81.27
C TYR A 556 11.07 -53.44 -80.24
N HIS A 557 11.16 -52.12 -79.97
CA HIS A 557 11.73 -51.49 -78.76
C HIS A 557 10.95 -51.95 -77.49
N PRO A 558 11.33 -51.58 -76.23
CA PRO A 558 12.53 -50.91 -75.69
C PRO A 558 13.14 -51.64 -74.44
N PRO A 559 14.20 -51.09 -73.81
CA PRO A 559 14.94 -51.78 -72.74
C PRO A 559 14.28 -51.71 -71.35
N HIS A 560 14.58 -52.75 -70.57
CA HIS A 560 14.31 -52.88 -69.14
C HIS A 560 15.00 -51.79 -68.31
N CYS A 561 14.19 -51.02 -67.55
CA CYS A 561 14.63 -50.39 -66.31
C CYS A 561 14.58 -51.41 -65.18
N THR A 562 15.70 -51.61 -64.49
CA THR A 562 15.75 -52.21 -63.15
C THR A 562 15.64 -51.12 -62.07
N PRO A 563 15.16 -51.48 -60.87
CA PRO A 563 14.82 -50.55 -59.81
C PRO A 563 16.01 -50.32 -58.86
N THR A 564 16.03 -49.15 -58.21
CA THR A 564 16.67 -48.99 -56.91
C THR A 564 15.71 -48.37 -55.89
N PRO A 565 15.75 -48.83 -54.63
CA PRO A 565 14.92 -48.35 -53.55
C PRO A 565 15.57 -47.12 -52.88
N ASN A 566 14.75 -46.28 -52.24
CA ASN A 566 14.92 -45.93 -50.83
C ASN A 566 13.85 -44.91 -50.42
N SER A 567 12.90 -45.41 -49.63
CA SER A 567 12.14 -44.59 -48.69
C SER A 567 13.03 -44.29 -47.49
N THR A 568 13.25 -43.01 -47.21
CA THR A 568 13.68 -42.56 -45.88
C THR A 568 12.72 -41.49 -45.41
N THR A 569 11.68 -41.95 -44.73
CA THR A 569 10.94 -41.18 -43.73
C THR A 569 11.92 -40.71 -42.66
N LEU A 570 12.06 -39.40 -42.48
CA LEU A 570 12.71 -38.81 -41.30
C LEU A 570 11.74 -37.85 -40.62
N HIS A 571 11.67 -38.05 -39.31
CA HIS A 571 10.73 -37.54 -38.34
C HIS A 571 10.61 -36.02 -38.30
N GLY A 572 9.38 -35.56 -38.05
CA GLY A 572 9.11 -34.25 -37.50
C GLY A 572 9.61 -34.13 -36.06
N HIS A 573 10.26 -33.01 -35.77
CA HIS A 573 10.49 -32.53 -34.42
C HIS A 573 9.43 -31.46 -34.10
N ARG A 574 8.47 -31.83 -33.25
CA ARG A 574 7.91 -30.91 -32.24
C ARG A 574 9.07 -30.58 -31.27
N GLY A 575 9.26 -29.37 -30.79
CA GLY A 575 8.25 -28.39 -30.37
C GLY A 575 7.94 -28.62 -28.89
N TYR A 576 8.79 -28.09 -28.01
CA TYR A 576 8.50 -27.83 -26.60
C TYR A 576 8.90 -26.38 -26.32
N HIS A 577 7.88 -25.56 -26.12
CA HIS A 577 7.88 -24.41 -25.22
C HIS A 577 7.13 -24.84 -23.96
#